data_AF-A0A852RQH9-F1
#
_entry.id   AF-A0A852RQH9-F1
#
_cell.length_a   1.000
_cell.length_b   1.000
_cell.length_c   1.000
_cell.angle_alpha   90.00
_cell.angle_beta   90.00
_cell.angle_gamma   90.00
#
_symmetry.space_group_name_H-M   'P 1'
#
loop_
_entity.id
_entity.type
_entity.pdbx_description
1 polymer ?
#
loop_
_entity_poly.entity_id
_entity_poly.type
_entity_poly.pdbx_seq_one_letter_code
_entity_poly.pdbx_strand_id
1 'polypeptide(L)'
;MQWPPDASDSDDPRHVFLDARDVMTRYGWGKTKGYQNLKDRELVPPPVMTHPNRWRLDQLLAWEEKRMALAEAAQGALLAPDREELTLTELLPQPKSRRQSA
;
A
#
# COMPACT_ATOMS: atom_id res chain seq x y z
N MET A 1 -30.59 -22.26 23.90
CA MET A 1 -29.19 -21.99 23.51
C MET A 1 -29.01 -20.49 23.48
N GLN A 2 -28.40 -19.93 24.53
CA GLN A 2 -28.13 -18.50 24.63
C GLN A 2 -26.72 -18.25 24.11
N TRP A 3 -26.63 -17.59 22.95
CA TRP A 3 -25.37 -17.14 22.36
C TRP A 3 -24.67 -16.20 23.36
N PRO A 4 -23.36 -16.29 23.59
CA PRO A 4 -22.69 -15.38 24.52
C PRO A 4 -22.73 -13.96 23.96
N PRO A 5 -22.86 -12.92 24.80
CA PRO A 5 -22.82 -11.54 24.33
C PRO A 5 -21.45 -11.28 23.71
N ASP A 6 -21.54 -10.97 22.42
CA ASP A 6 -20.56 -10.37 21.53
C ASP A 6 -19.35 -9.75 22.23
N ALA A 7 -18.22 -10.45 22.17
CA ALA A 7 -16.91 -9.92 22.52
C ALA A 7 -16.35 -8.95 21.44
N SER A 8 -17.18 -8.43 20.53
CA SER A 8 -16.70 -7.70 19.35
C SER A 8 -16.71 -6.18 19.50
N ASP A 9 -17.33 -5.61 20.53
CA ASP A 9 -17.38 -4.15 20.69
C ASP A 9 -16.05 -3.55 21.19
N SER A 10 -15.24 -4.32 21.93
CA SER A 10 -13.91 -3.88 22.40
C SER A 10 -12.78 -4.02 21.37
N ASP A 11 -13.02 -4.71 20.25
CA ASP A 11 -12.03 -4.94 19.19
C ASP A 11 -12.38 -4.20 17.89
N ASP A 12 -13.47 -3.41 17.84
CA ASP A 12 -13.81 -2.65 16.63
C ASP A 12 -12.74 -1.56 16.40
N PRO A 13 -11.92 -1.66 15.33
CA PRO A 13 -10.84 -0.71 15.04
C PRO A 13 -11.35 0.71 14.79
N ARG A 14 -12.66 0.87 14.61
CA ARG A 14 -13.34 2.17 14.48
C ARG A 14 -13.36 2.97 15.78
N HIS A 15 -13.22 2.32 16.93
CA HIS A 15 -13.18 2.94 18.26
C HIS A 15 -11.74 3.07 18.81
N VAL A 16 -10.75 2.55 18.09
CA VAL A 16 -9.33 2.67 18.46
C VAL A 16 -8.76 3.97 17.91
N PHE A 17 -8.41 4.88 18.83
CA PHE A 17 -7.74 6.13 18.51
C PHE A 17 -6.28 6.06 18.95
N LEU A 18 -5.38 6.19 17.98
CA LEU A 18 -3.95 6.25 18.20
C LEU A 18 -3.51 7.71 18.39
N ASP A 19 -2.58 7.92 19.32
CA ASP A 19 -1.92 9.19 19.46
C ASP A 19 -0.74 9.33 18.46
N ALA A 20 -0.13 10.51 18.42
CA ALA A 20 1.02 10.77 17.55
C ALA A 20 2.17 9.76 17.77
N ARG A 21 2.41 9.35 19.02
CA ARG A 21 3.52 8.45 19.37
C ARG A 21 3.24 7.03 18.91
N ASP A 22 2.01 6.56 19.04
CA ASP A 22 1.56 5.25 18.58
C ASP A 22 1.67 5.15 17.06
N VAL A 23 1.23 6.20 16.34
CA VAL A 23 1.36 6.29 14.88
C VAL A 23 2.83 6.29 14.46
N MET A 24 3.68 7.10 15.11
CA MET A 24 5.12 7.10 14.84
C MET A 24 5.76 5.74 15.11
N THR A 25 5.36 5.06 16.19
CA THR A 25 5.88 3.74 16.54
C THR A 25 5.49 2.69 15.50
N ARG A 26 4.23 2.72 15.03
CA ARG A 26 3.71 1.82 14.00
C ARG A 26 4.52 1.88 12.71
N TYR A 27 4.84 3.09 12.27
CA TYR A 27 5.62 3.30 11.04
C TYR A 27 7.14 3.30 11.24
N GLY A 28 7.62 3.05 12.47
CA GLY A 28 9.05 3.07 12.78
C GLY A 28 9.70 4.45 12.63
N TRP A 29 8.92 5.53 12.76
CA TRP A 29 9.41 6.89 12.64
C TRP A 29 10.04 7.37 13.94
N GLY A 30 11.30 7.82 13.87
CA GLY A 30 11.95 8.48 15.01
C GLY A 30 11.27 9.82 15.34
N LYS A 31 11.24 10.22 16.63
CA LYS A 31 10.51 11.41 17.14
C LYS A 31 10.57 12.64 16.22
N THR A 32 11.76 13.09 15.84
CA THR A 32 11.92 14.36 15.10
C THR A 32 11.35 14.29 13.68
N LYS A 33 11.63 13.19 12.96
CA LYS A 33 11.07 12.99 11.61
C LYS A 33 9.60 12.59 11.66
N GLY A 34 9.19 11.83 12.67
CA GLY A 34 7.81 11.38 12.82
C GLY A 34 6.83 12.54 12.95
N TYR A 35 7.14 13.58 13.74
CA TYR A 35 6.28 14.77 13.79
C TYR A 35 6.24 15.57 12.47
N GLN A 36 7.28 15.50 11.65
CA GLN A 36 7.26 16.10 10.30
C GLN A 36 6.38 15.27 9.38
N ASN A 37 6.53 13.94 9.41
CA ASN A 37 5.72 13.01 8.64
C ASN A 37 4.23 13.06 9.04
N LEU A 38 3.90 13.28 10.32
CA LEU A 38 2.52 13.46 10.79
C LEU A 38 1.87 14.75 10.27
N LYS A 39 2.67 15.75 9.90
CA LYS A 39 2.17 16.98 9.25
C LYS A 39 1.99 16.79 7.74
N ASP A 40 2.64 15.77 7.19
CA ASP A 40 2.57 15.44 5.78
C ASP A 40 1.33 14.58 5.50
N ARG A 41 0.37 15.17 4.79
CA ARG A 41 -0.91 14.54 4.44
C ARG A 41 -0.77 13.49 3.34
N GLU A 42 0.38 13.47 2.66
CA GLU A 42 0.70 12.41 1.69
C GLU A 42 1.22 11.15 2.38
N LEU A 43 1.74 11.28 3.61
CA LEU A 43 2.32 10.18 4.38
C LEU A 43 1.40 9.63 5.47
N VAL A 44 0.41 10.40 5.94
CA VAL A 44 -0.60 9.96 6.92
C VAL A 44 -1.93 10.64 6.60
N PRO A 45 -3.07 9.96 6.75
CA PRO A 45 -4.36 10.62 6.67
C PRO A 45 -4.49 11.75 7.71
N PRO A 46 -5.29 12.78 7.41
CA PRO A 46 -5.51 13.86 8.37
C PRO A 46 -6.13 13.31 9.66
N PRO A 47 -5.76 13.87 10.83
CA PRO A 47 -6.32 13.47 12.11
C PRO A 47 -7.83 13.67 12.11
N VAL A 48 -8.53 12.91 12.93
CA VAL A 48 -9.99 12.97 12.99
C VAL A 48 -10.42 14.34 13.48
N MET A 49 -11.41 14.93 12.82
CA MET A 49 -11.83 16.33 13.01
C MET A 49 -12.19 16.66 14.47
N THR A 50 -12.61 15.66 15.25
CA THR A 50 -12.95 15.75 16.67
C THR A 50 -11.72 15.87 17.59
N HIS A 51 -10.55 15.40 17.14
CA HIS A 51 -9.31 15.37 17.93
C HIS A 51 -8.09 15.63 17.05
N PRO A 52 -7.52 16.86 17.05
CA PRO A 52 -6.46 17.26 16.13
C PRO A 52 -5.13 16.48 16.26
N ASN A 53 -4.98 15.66 17.30
CA ASN A 53 -3.79 14.84 17.56
C ASN A 53 -4.11 13.34 17.68
N ARG A 54 -5.29 12.89 17.19
CA ARG A 54 -5.67 11.49 17.23
C ARG A 54 -6.05 10.98 15.84
N TRP A 55 -5.55 9.79 15.54
CA TRP A 55 -5.83 9.06 14.31
C TRP A 55 -6.68 7.84 14.62
N ARG A 56 -7.73 7.60 13.83
CA ARG A 56 -8.49 6.35 13.94
C ARG A 56 -7.72 5.26 13.25
N LEU A 57 -7.59 4.10 13.91
CA LEU A 57 -6.89 2.96 13.34
C LEU A 57 -7.52 2.50 12.02
N ASP A 58 -8.86 2.43 11.97
CA ASP A 58 -9.62 2.13 10.74
C ASP A 58 -9.25 3.07 9.57
N GLN A 59 -9.10 4.36 9.84
CA GLN A 59 -8.73 5.36 8.82
C GLN A 59 -7.29 5.17 8.34
N LEU A 60 -6.37 4.83 9.26
CA LEU A 60 -4.98 4.51 8.92
C LEU A 60 -4.90 3.28 8.03
N LEU A 61 -5.63 2.22 8.38
CA LEU A 61 -5.69 0.98 7.61
C LEU A 61 -6.29 1.20 6.21
N ALA A 62 -7.43 1.89 6.11
CA ALA A 62 -8.04 2.21 4.82
C ALA A 62 -7.14 3.07 3.94
N TRP A 63 -6.37 3.98 4.54
CA TRP A 63 -5.38 4.77 3.81
C TRP A 63 -4.18 3.92 3.36
N GLU A 64 -3.67 3.01 4.21
CA GLU A 64 -2.60 2.06 3.87
C GLU A 64 -3.02 1.18 2.67
N GLU A 65 -4.22 0.62 2.71
CA GLU A 65 -4.77 -0.22 1.63
C GLU A 65 -4.91 0.56 0.32
N LYS A 66 -5.45 1.78 0.37
CA LYS A 66 -5.55 2.64 -0.83
C LYS A 66 -4.17 2.97 -1.41
N ARG A 67 -3.17 3.19 -0.56
CA ARG A 67 -1.77 3.43 -0.94
C ARG A 67 -1.15 2.22 -1.62
N MET A 68 -1.39 1.01 -1.09
CA MET A 68 -0.95 -0.24 -1.73
C MET A 68 -1.62 -0.42 -3.08
N ALA A 69 -2.95 -0.25 -3.16
CA ALA A 69 -3.69 -0.35 -4.42
C ALA A 69 -3.19 0.66 -5.47
N LEU A 70 -2.86 1.89 -5.07
CA LEU A 70 -2.31 2.90 -5.98
C LEU A 70 -0.88 2.55 -6.43
N ALA A 71 -0.05 2.01 -5.54
CA ALA A 71 1.29 1.53 -5.90
C ALA A 71 1.22 0.31 -6.83
N GLU A 72 0.31 -0.63 -6.57
CA GLU A 72 0.02 -1.79 -7.43
C GLU A 72 -0.51 -1.34 -8.79
N ALA A 73 -1.41 -0.36 -8.84
CA ALA A 73 -1.90 0.20 -10.10
C ALA A 73 -0.77 0.90 -10.89
N ALA A 74 0.11 1.64 -10.21
CA ALA A 74 1.27 2.26 -10.84
C ALA A 74 2.27 1.21 -11.36
N GLN A 75 2.50 0.13 -10.61
CA GLN A 75 3.28 -1.02 -11.07
C GLN A 75 2.61 -1.72 -12.25
N GLY A 76 1.29 -1.93 -12.20
CA GLY A 76 0.51 -2.49 -13.29
C GLY A 76 0.54 -1.62 -14.55
N ALA A 77 0.60 -0.29 -14.41
CA ALA A 77 0.79 0.63 -15.52
C ALA A 77 2.23 0.60 -16.08
N LEU A 78 3.24 0.40 -15.23
CA LEU A 78 4.63 0.20 -15.67
C LEU A 78 4.82 -1.15 -16.37
N LEU A 79 4.12 -2.18 -15.90
CA LEU A 79 4.14 -3.55 -16.44
C LEU A 79 3.12 -3.75 -17.55
N ALA A 80 2.21 -2.81 -17.77
CA ALA A 80 1.26 -2.85 -18.87
C ALA A 80 2.10 -2.85 -20.15
N PRO A 81 2.08 -3.96 -20.91
CA PRO A 81 2.74 -3.97 -22.20
C PRO A 81 1.88 -3.08 -23.09
N ASP A 82 2.24 -1.82 -23.24
CA ASP A 82 1.86 -1.10 -24.43
C ASP A 82 2.57 -1.79 -25.60
N ARG A 83 1.91 -2.81 -26.14
CA ARG A 83 1.90 -3.14 -27.56
C ARG A 83 3.26 -3.14 -28.29
N GLU A 84 4.30 -3.73 -27.71
CA GLU A 84 5.52 -4.09 -28.45
C GLU A 84 5.96 -5.53 -28.13
N GLU A 85 5.02 -6.47 -28.16
CA GLU A 85 5.32 -7.89 -28.46
C GLU A 85 5.66 -8.12 -29.94
N LEU A 86 5.83 -7.05 -30.72
CA LEU A 86 6.47 -7.13 -32.02
C LEU A 86 7.96 -6.93 -31.80
N THR A 87 8.73 -7.93 -32.20
CA THR A 87 10.13 -7.83 -32.64
C THR A 87 11.27 -8.22 -31.70
N LEU A 88 11.09 -8.77 -30.49
CA LEU A 88 12.26 -9.42 -29.85
C LEU A 88 12.73 -10.66 -30.64
N THR A 89 11.78 -11.38 -31.25
CA THR A 89 12.06 -12.50 -32.16
C THR A 89 12.41 -12.06 -33.60
N GLU A 90 12.13 -10.80 -33.98
CA GLU A 90 12.56 -10.25 -35.29
C GLU A 90 13.92 -9.53 -35.22
N LEU A 91 14.34 -9.06 -34.05
CA LEU A 91 15.64 -8.42 -33.82
C LEU A 91 16.79 -9.43 -33.69
N LEU A 92 16.48 -10.71 -33.48
CA LEU A 92 17.50 -11.76 -33.43
C LEU A 92 17.71 -12.34 -34.84
N PRO A 93 18.94 -12.27 -35.40
CA PRO A 93 19.22 -12.88 -36.68
C PRO A 93 18.95 -14.39 -36.58
N GLN A 94 18.03 -14.88 -37.41
CA GLN A 94 17.67 -16.29 -37.46
C GLN A 94 18.93 -17.16 -37.66
N PRO A 95 19.17 -18.17 -36.80
CA PRO A 95 20.29 -19.07 -36.96
C PRO A 95 20.12 -19.85 -38.27
N LYS A 96 21.09 -19.66 -39.18
CA LYS A 96 21.15 -20.27 -40.51
C LYS A 96 21.25 -21.79 -40.34
N SER A 97 20.10 -22.48 -40.39
CA SER A 97 20.05 -23.95 -40.37
C SER A 97 20.80 -24.51 -41.56
N ARG A 98 21.99 -25.05 -41.29
CA ARG A 98 22.89 -25.67 -42.26
C ARG A 98 22.32 -27.05 -42.54
N ARG A 99 21.69 -27.23 -43.71
CA ARG A 99 21.35 -28.55 -44.25
C ARG A 99 22.63 -29.40 -44.28
N GLN A 100 22.74 -30.36 -43.39
CA GLN A 100 23.67 -31.48 -43.57
C GLN A 100 22.92 -32.53 -44.38
N SER A 101 23.25 -32.57 -45.66
CA SER A 101 23.03 -33.72 -46.53
C SER A 101 24.34 -34.50 -46.58
N ALA A 102 24.32 -35.74 -46.10
CA ALA A 102 25.17 -36.86 -46.54
C ALA A 102 24.63 -38.14 -45.89
#